data_AF-A0A932ANU6-F1
#
_entry.id   AF-A0A932ANU6-F1
#
_cell.length_a   1.000
_cell.length_b   1.000
_cell.length_c   1.000
_cell.angle_alpha   90.00
_cell.angle_beta   90.00
_cell.angle_gamma   90.00
#
_symmetry.space_group_name_H-M   'P 1'
#
loop_
_entity.id
_entity.type
_entity.pdbx_description
1 polymer ?
#
loop_
_entity_poly.entity_id
_entity_poly.type
_entity_poly.pdbx_seq_one_letter_code
_entity_poly.pdbx_strand_id
1 'polypeptide(L)' 'ENTGGFTLGGLATTLDAEVLHVSGDPIPGLFAAGRCTAGLAAWGYASGISLGDGSFYGRRAGRSAARG' A
#
# COMPACT_ATOMS: atom_id res chain seq x y z
N GLU A 1 1.71 19.77 4.18
CA GLU A 1 1.15 18.73 5.08
C GLU A 1 2.16 18.34 6.14
N ASN A 2 1.71 18.09 7.37
CA ASN A 2 2.54 17.53 8.44
C ASN A 2 2.47 16.00 8.35
N THR A 3 3.61 15.33 8.18
CA THR A 3 3.70 13.88 7.99
C THR A 3 3.59 13.07 9.27
N GLY A 4 3.46 13.71 10.44
CA GLY A 4 3.35 13.03 11.73
C GLY A 4 4.62 12.29 12.17
N GLY A 5 5.76 12.51 11.49
CA GLY A 5 7.04 11.86 11.80
C GLY A 5 7.32 10.57 11.02
N PHE A 6 6.57 10.29 9.94
CA PHE A 6 6.73 9.07 9.14
C PHE A 6 6.39 9.27 7.65
N THR A 7 6.95 8.45 6.75
CA THR A 7 6.83 8.56 5.28
C THR A 7 5.43 8.34 4.70
N LEU A 8 4.69 9.38 4.31
CA LEU A 8 3.32 9.20 3.79
C LEU A 8 3.23 8.62 2.36
N GLY A 9 4.33 8.64 1.60
CA GLY A 9 4.41 8.00 0.29
C GLY A 9 4.89 6.54 0.34
N GLY A 10 5.08 5.93 -0.82
CA GLY A 10 5.57 4.57 -0.97
C GLY A 10 5.34 4.03 -2.37
N LEU A 11 5.41 2.72 -2.53
CA LEU A 11 5.09 2.03 -3.77
C LEU A 11 3.63 2.29 -4.19
N ALA A 12 3.41 2.62 -5.45
CA ALA A 12 2.08 2.64 -6.02
C ALA A 12 1.60 1.20 -6.20
N THR A 13 0.35 0.93 -5.83
CA THR A 13 -0.24 -0.40 -5.92
C THR A 13 -1.63 -0.37 -6.53
N THR A 14 -2.05 -1.47 -7.15
CA THR A 14 -3.47 -1.69 -7.47
C THR A 14 -4.29 -1.89 -6.19
N LEU A 15 -5.62 -1.97 -6.35
CA LEU A 15 -6.50 -2.34 -5.24
C LEU A 15 -6.24 -3.76 -4.73
N ASP A 16 -5.64 -4.64 -5.55
CA ASP A 16 -5.25 -6.00 -5.20
C ASP A 16 -3.84 -6.12 -4.63
N ALA A 17 -3.22 -4.97 -4.33
CA ALA A 17 -1.90 -4.82 -3.73
C ALA A 17 -0.72 -5.21 -4.63
N GLU A 18 -0.94 -5.33 -5.94
CA GLU A 18 0.13 -5.53 -6.92
C GLU A 18 0.93 -4.23 -7.07
N VAL A 19 2.26 -4.31 -7.01
CA VAL A 19 3.11 -3.13 -7.19
C VAL A 19 3.10 -2.70 -8.64
N LEU A 20 2.92 -1.40 -8.87
CA LEU A 20 2.96 -0.80 -10.19
C LEU A 20 4.39 -0.44 -10.58
N HIS A 21 4.77 -0.80 -11.81
CA HIS A 21 5.94 -0.26 -12.48
C HIS A 21 5.71 1.22 -12.80
N VAL A 22 6.78 1.97 -13.11
CA VAL A 22 6.68 3.38 -13.51
C VAL A 22 5.90 3.60 -14.81
N SER A 23 5.68 2.54 -15.60
CA SER A 23 4.78 2.57 -16.77
C SER A 23 3.29 2.55 -16.39
N GLY A 24 2.95 2.23 -15.13
CA GLY A 24 1.59 2.03 -14.65
C GLY A 24 1.12 0.58 -14.68
N ASP A 25 1.90 -0.34 -15.26
CA ASP A 25 1.56 -1.77 -15.32
C ASP A 25 1.92 -2.50 -14.02
N PRO A 26 1.12 -3.48 -13.58
CA PRO A 26 1.48 -4.35 -12.46
C PRO A 26 2.76 -5.13 -12.74
N ILE A 27 3.65 -5.21 -11.75
CA ILE A 27 4.83 -6.09 -11.77
C ILE A 27 4.39 -7.49 -11.34
N PRO A 28 4.46 -8.51 -12.21
CA PRO A 28 3.98 -9.85 -11.88
C PRO A 28 4.70 -10.44 -10.65
N GLY A 29 3.91 -10.95 -9.70
CA GLY A 29 4.43 -11.62 -8.49
C GLY A 29 4.92 -10.67 -7.39
N LEU A 30 4.89 -9.35 -7.59
CA LEU A 30 5.32 -8.37 -6.60
C LEU A 30 4.12 -7.67 -5.94
N PHE A 31 4.02 -7.80 -4.62
CA PHE A 31 2.94 -7.23 -3.83
C PHE A 31 3.49 -6.39 -2.67
N ALA A 32 2.76 -5.35 -2.27
CA ALA A 32 3.14 -4.50 -1.14
C ALA A 32 1.89 -4.02 -0.38
N ALA A 33 2.03 -3.81 0.92
CA ALA A 33 0.94 -3.32 1.77
C ALA A 33 1.47 -2.55 2.98
N GLY A 34 0.62 -1.67 3.53
CA GLY A 34 0.95 -0.86 4.68
C GLY A 34 1.95 0.25 4.36
N ARG A 35 2.85 0.58 5.28
CA ARG A 35 3.67 1.80 5.19
C ARG A 35 4.73 1.82 4.10
N CYS A 36 4.96 0.71 3.40
CA CYS A 36 5.79 0.72 2.20
C CYS A 36 5.02 1.12 0.93
N THR A 37 3.70 1.31 1.00
CA THR A 37 2.86 1.75 -0.13
C THR A 37 2.38 3.19 0.03
N ALA A 38 2.03 3.82 -1.10
CA ALA A 38 1.30 5.08 -1.12
C ALA A 38 -0.20 4.82 -0.85
N GLY A 39 -0.50 4.35 0.37
CA GLY A 39 -1.84 3.95 0.81
C GLY A 39 -2.71 5.11 1.29
N LEU A 40 -3.71 4.81 2.11
CA LEU A 40 -4.74 5.78 2.55
C LEU A 40 -4.16 7.02 3.26
N ALA A 41 -3.02 6.89 3.93
CA ALA A 41 -2.36 7.98 4.64
C ALA A 41 -1.58 8.95 3.74
N ALA A 42 -1.47 8.69 2.43
CA ALA A 42 -0.67 9.50 1.51
C ALA A 42 -1.14 10.95 1.35
N TRP A 43 -2.42 11.21 1.63
CA TRP A 43 -3.05 12.54 1.51
C TRP A 43 -3.36 13.19 2.86
N GLY A 44 -2.68 12.72 3.91
CA GLY A 44 -2.87 13.18 5.27
C GLY A 44 -3.09 12.03 6.23
N TYR A 45 -2.52 12.19 7.43
CA TYR A 45 -2.63 11.20 8.49
C TYR A 45 -3.69 11.59 9.52
N ALA A 46 -4.57 10.64 9.83
CA ALA A 46 -5.39 10.65 11.04
C ALA A 46 -5.05 9.41 11.88
N SER A 47 -5.11 9.57 13.21
CA SER A 47 -4.78 8.48 14.15
C SER A 47 -5.54 7.20 13.81
N GLY A 48 -4.80 6.09 13.66
CA GLY A 48 -5.38 4.77 13.36
C GLY A 48 -5.46 4.40 11.88
N ILE A 49 -5.34 5.34 10.94
CA ILE A 49 -5.39 5.03 9.49
C ILE A 49 -4.32 4.02 9.10
N SER A 50 -3.08 4.16 9.57
CA SER A 50 -1.99 3.23 9.25
C SER A 50 -2.26 1.80 9.71
N LEU A 51 -2.94 1.62 10.85
CA LEU A 51 -3.29 0.28 11.36
C LEU A 51 -4.39 -0.36 10.51
N GLY A 52 -5.42 0.42 10.16
CA GLY A 52 -6.51 -0.04 9.29
C GLY A 52 -6.01 -0.37 7.88
N ASP A 53 -5.23 0.53 7.28
CA ASP A 53 -4.62 0.40 5.95
C ASP A 53 -3.73 -0.85 5.88
N GLY A 54 -2.79 -0.99 6.83
CA GLY A 54 -1.91 -2.15 6.90
C GLY A 54 -2.64 -3.47 7.11
N SER A 55 -3.66 -3.51 7.97
CA SER A 55 -4.43 -4.73 8.23
C SER A 55 -5.29 -5.14 7.02
N PHE A 56 -5.96 -4.17 6.40
CA PHE A 56 -6.86 -4.41 5.27
C PHE A 56 -6.07 -4.81 4.01
N TYR A 57 -5.13 -3.98 3.58
CA TYR A 57 -4.33 -4.26 2.38
C TYR A 57 -3.32 -5.39 2.62
N GLY A 58 -2.83 -5.59 3.84
CA GLY A 58 -1.99 -6.74 4.18
C GLY A 58 -2.71 -8.07 3.96
N ARG A 59 -3.97 -8.18 4.43
CA ARG A 59 -4.79 -9.37 4.15
C ARG A 59 -5.06 -9.54 2.66
N ARG A 60 -5.29 -8.44 1.93
CA ARG A 60 -5.55 -8.50 0.49
C ARG A 60 -4.31 -8.93 -0.29
N ALA A 61 -3.16 -8.33 -0.01
CA ALA A 61 -1.87 -8.71 -0.58
C ALA A 61 -1.57 -10.20 -0.36
N GLY A 62 -1.76 -10.71 0.86
CA GLY A 62 -1.58 -12.14 1.14
C GLY A 62 -2.52 -13.04 0.32
N ARG A 63 -3.78 -12.65 0.14
CA ARG A 63 -4.74 -13.41 -0.68
C ARG A 63 -4.41 -13.35 -2.18
N SER A 64 -3.95 -12.20 -2.68
CA SER A 64 -3.55 -12.05 -4.08
C SER A 64 -2.27 -12.84 -4.36
N ALA A 65 -1.28 -12.73 -3.49
CA ALA A 65 -0.02 -13.46 -3.59
C ALA A 65 -0.20 -14.98 -3.56
N ALA A 66 -1.19 -15.50 -2.81
CA ALA A 66 -1.47 -16.94 -2.74
C ALA A 66 -2.30 -17.48 -3.93
N ARG A 67 -2.82 -16.62 -4.80
CA ARG A 67 -3.60 -17.01 -5.99
C ARG A 67 -2.76 -17.11 -7.26
N GLY A 68 -1.61 -16.43 -7.30
CA GLY A 68 -0.61 -16.53 -8.36
C GLY A 68 0.31 -17.71 -8.13
#